data_AF-A0A645BNI7-F1
#
_entry.id   AF-A0A645BNI7-F1
#
_cell.length_a   1.000
_cell.length_b   1.000
_cell.length_c   1.000
_cell.angle_alpha   90.00
_cell.angle_beta   90.00
_cell.angle_gamma   90.00
#
_symmetry.space_group_name_H-M   'P 1'
#
loop_
_entity.id
_entity.type
_entity.pdbx_description
1 polymer ?
#
loop_
_entity_poly.entity_id
_entity_poly.type
_entity_poly.pdbx_seq_one_letter_code
_entity_poly.pdbx_strand_id
1 'polypeptide(L)'
;MAHEIYRHGFIESDTSDKGKSSSIKIFLSHAKAGDTGLLHAESIYRFIDSTNMSRFFDAIEISPGFKFDEEIIKHIKESTLVAIGCDVYSSRYWCQREILCAKQYKRPMIVVDCLQNYEDRIFPAGSNVPCVAVPSDTPISESDILRVLITTILETIRYHHAQKSLEYYQKQNWIDNDCAIISRPPEIRQIIELKKNGKRKVCYPEPSLYSEEADWLSYFEIDAFTPLWNKAEDKSLNNCRIGISISDNPSEVYENHHLHSDHLKRLAQDLARHLLARSGTVIYGGDLRKDGFTQFILDEAIALKNRLNTDNIHVENHLAWPIYKSSPEIVAWRAKYSSIMKSIEHDIPNDIAKNIDENEFIAPTGIENRYIWSRCLTQMREESIKASHARICAGGKLSEYHGKMPGVLEEIIISIEKNKPIYLLGAFGGVVGEVCKTILNQSVTTPLTEQWQITHNIDYFDFQEKSK
;
A
#
# COMPACT_ATOMS: atom_id res chain seq x y z
N MET A 1 8.33 5.94 18.65
CA MET A 1 8.60 5.29 17.35
C MET A 1 8.40 6.25 16.17
N ALA A 2 7.22 6.84 15.95
CA ALA A 2 6.98 7.75 14.82
C ALA A 2 7.96 8.94 14.76
N HIS A 3 8.22 9.60 15.89
CA HIS A 3 9.25 10.64 15.97
C HIS A 3 10.65 10.14 15.55
N GLU A 4 11.04 8.93 15.97
CA GLU A 4 12.34 8.36 15.60
C GLU A 4 12.42 8.02 14.11
N ILE A 5 11.31 7.61 13.49
CA ILE A 5 11.20 7.46 12.03
C ILE A 5 11.49 8.80 11.35
N TYR A 6 10.92 9.91 11.86
CA TYR A 6 11.21 11.23 11.32
C TYR A 6 12.68 11.61 11.50
N ARG A 7 13.18 11.48 12.72
CA ARG A 7 14.55 11.83 13.10
C ARG A 7 15.60 11.09 12.28
N HIS A 8 15.50 9.76 12.18
CA HIS A 8 16.49 8.94 11.49
C HIS A 8 16.23 8.79 9.99
N GLY A 9 14.98 8.99 9.55
CA GLY A 9 14.58 8.80 8.15
C GLY A 9 14.67 10.07 7.30
N PHE A 10 14.51 11.26 7.89
CA PHE A 10 14.38 12.51 7.12
C PHE A 10 15.29 13.65 7.56
N ILE A 11 15.90 13.57 8.74
CA ILE A 11 16.91 14.55 9.18
C ILE A 11 18.29 13.96 8.90
N GLU A 12 19.13 14.69 8.17
CA GLU A 12 20.56 14.42 8.11
C GLU A 12 21.20 14.87 9.43
N SER A 13 21.02 14.09 10.50
CA SER A 13 21.62 14.41 11.81
C SER A 13 23.02 13.79 11.92
N ASP A 14 24.02 14.62 12.19
CA ASP A 14 25.31 14.15 12.69
C ASP A 14 25.16 13.71 14.15
N THR A 15 25.90 12.68 14.59
CA THR A 15 25.79 12.12 15.96
C THR A 15 26.11 13.11 17.09
N SER A 16 26.58 14.31 16.77
CA SER A 16 26.89 15.40 17.70
C SER A 16 25.72 16.34 18.01
N ASP A 17 24.60 16.24 17.30
CA ASP A 17 23.48 17.18 17.46
C ASP A 17 22.63 16.90 18.71
N LYS A 18 22.38 17.95 19.50
CA LYS A 18 21.54 17.89 20.72
C LYS A 18 20.11 17.47 20.33
N GLY A 19 19.46 16.60 21.12
CA GLY A 19 18.15 16.00 20.79
C GLY A 19 17.00 16.97 20.46
N LYS A 20 17.08 18.26 20.86
CA LYS A 20 16.11 19.31 20.47
C LYS A 20 16.29 19.84 19.04
N SER A 21 17.49 19.75 18.45
CA SER A 21 17.75 20.20 17.08
C SER A 21 17.17 19.27 16.02
N SER A 22 16.87 18.03 16.41
CA SER A 22 16.31 16.98 15.57
C SER A 22 14.83 16.69 15.84
N SER A 23 14.14 17.54 16.62
CA SER A 23 12.72 17.37 16.92
C SER A 23 11.85 17.86 15.76
N ILE A 24 10.59 17.41 15.73
CA ILE A 24 9.60 17.96 14.79
C ILE A 24 9.25 19.37 15.26
N LYS A 25 9.49 20.38 14.43
CA LYS A 25 9.03 21.74 14.72
C LYS A 25 7.57 21.88 14.33
N ILE A 26 6.73 22.37 15.24
CA ILE A 26 5.30 22.63 15.00
C ILE A 26 5.08 24.14 15.03
N PHE A 27 4.41 24.66 14.01
CA PHE A 27 3.96 26.04 13.98
C PHE A 27 2.44 26.09 14.25
N LEU A 28 2.04 26.62 15.40
CA LEU A 28 0.63 26.71 15.82
C LEU A 28 0.00 27.99 15.29
N SER A 29 -0.58 27.91 14.09
CA SER A 29 -1.28 29.04 13.45
C SER A 29 -2.70 29.14 13.99
N HIS A 30 -3.06 30.31 14.54
CA HIS A 30 -4.36 30.55 15.14
C HIS A 30 -4.78 32.02 15.00
N ALA A 31 -6.09 32.28 15.05
CA ALA A 31 -6.59 33.63 15.17
C ALA A 31 -6.50 34.11 16.62
N LYS A 32 -6.05 35.36 16.82
CA LYS A 32 -6.00 36.00 18.14
C LYS A 32 -7.35 36.51 18.64
N ALA A 33 -8.34 36.60 17.75
CA ALA A 33 -9.69 37.07 18.08
C ALA A 33 -10.64 35.86 18.23
N GLY A 34 -11.67 36.01 19.06
CA GLY A 34 -12.70 34.97 19.27
C GLY A 34 -12.32 33.88 20.28
N ASP A 35 -11.17 34.04 20.95
CA ASP A 35 -10.61 33.22 22.03
C ASP A 35 -10.40 31.72 21.75
N THR A 36 -11.32 30.99 21.12
CA THR A 36 -11.22 29.53 20.89
C THR A 36 -9.91 29.09 20.25
N GLY A 37 -9.54 29.71 19.12
CA GLY A 37 -8.31 29.32 18.42
C GLY A 37 -7.04 29.57 19.23
N LEU A 38 -7.00 30.69 19.96
CA LEU A 38 -5.90 31.05 20.86
C LEU A 38 -5.83 30.09 22.06
N LEU A 39 -6.95 29.84 22.73
CA LEU A 39 -7.03 28.97 23.90
C LEU A 39 -6.67 27.52 23.56
N HIS A 40 -7.05 27.03 22.38
CA HIS A 40 -6.64 25.72 21.87
C HIS A 40 -5.15 25.69 21.56
N ALA A 41 -4.60 26.72 20.91
CA ALA A 41 -3.16 26.82 20.66
C ALA A 41 -2.35 26.78 21.96
N GLU A 42 -2.72 27.61 22.94
CA GLU A 42 -2.06 27.65 24.25
C GLU A 42 -2.17 26.31 24.98
N SER A 43 -3.32 25.64 24.90
CA SER A 43 -3.51 24.33 25.54
C SER A 43 -2.63 23.25 24.91
N ILE A 44 -2.52 23.24 23.57
CA ILE A 44 -1.63 22.33 22.83
C ILE A 44 -0.17 22.62 23.19
N TYR A 45 0.24 23.90 23.19
CA TYR A 45 1.60 24.29 23.54
C TYR A 45 1.95 23.89 24.98
N ARG A 46 1.08 24.22 25.95
CA ARG A 46 1.28 23.84 27.36
C ARG A 46 1.36 22.32 27.52
N PHE A 47 0.55 21.56 26.78
CA PHE A 47 0.62 20.10 26.82
C PHE A 47 1.95 19.57 26.28
N ILE A 48 2.47 20.14 25.19
CA ILE A 48 3.79 19.79 24.66
C ILE A 48 4.90 20.12 25.68
N ASP A 49 4.86 21.31 26.26
CA ASP A 49 5.92 21.83 27.14
C ASP A 49 5.92 21.15 28.53
N SER A 50 4.74 20.87 29.07
CA SER A 50 4.56 20.26 30.40
C SER A 50 4.74 18.74 30.43
N THR A 51 4.81 18.08 29.28
CA THR A 51 5.00 16.63 29.19
C THR A 51 6.39 16.30 28.63
N ASN A 52 6.71 15.01 28.58
CA ASN A 52 7.93 14.53 27.89
C ASN A 52 7.91 14.82 26.37
N MET A 53 6.85 15.44 25.84
CA MET A 53 6.69 15.78 24.42
C MET A 53 7.55 16.94 23.95
N SER A 54 8.04 17.81 24.85
CA SER A 54 9.02 18.86 24.55
C SER A 54 10.36 18.34 24.01
N ARG A 55 10.61 17.03 24.13
CA ARG A 55 11.74 16.32 23.52
C ARG A 55 11.48 15.92 22.07
N PHE A 56 10.21 15.83 21.67
CA PHE A 56 9.75 15.36 20.37
C PHE A 56 9.22 16.49 19.49
N PHE A 57 8.73 17.57 20.11
CA PHE A 57 8.21 18.74 19.43
C PHE A 57 8.85 20.02 19.91
N ASP A 58 9.09 20.94 18.99
CA ASP A 58 9.39 22.34 19.28
C ASP A 58 8.25 23.19 18.73
N ALA A 59 7.37 23.68 19.61
CA ALA A 59 6.20 24.45 19.24
C ALA A 59 6.54 25.94 19.23
N ILE A 60 6.24 26.63 18.14
CA ILE A 60 6.48 28.06 17.99
C ILE A 60 5.14 28.78 18.05
N GLU A 61 4.98 29.62 19.08
CA GLU A 61 3.85 30.54 19.26
C GLU A 61 4.23 31.97 18.87
N ILE A 62 3.27 32.73 18.35
CA ILE A 62 3.51 34.10 17.89
C ILE A 62 3.22 35.12 19.00
N SER A 63 4.27 35.61 19.66
CA SER A 63 4.20 36.77 20.58
C SER A 63 4.11 38.12 19.82
N PRO A 64 3.45 39.17 20.36
CA PRO A 64 3.35 40.49 19.71
C PRO A 64 4.71 41.24 19.62
N GLY A 65 4.93 42.02 18.55
CA GLY A 65 5.91 43.14 18.56
C GLY A 65 7.13 43.09 17.62
N PHE A 66 7.34 42.05 16.81
CA PHE A 66 8.53 41.96 15.93
C PHE A 66 8.31 42.50 14.50
N LYS A 67 9.38 42.63 13.70
CA LYS A 67 9.27 42.81 12.23
C LYS A 67 8.75 41.50 11.64
N PHE A 68 7.44 41.35 11.76
CA PHE A 68 6.66 40.10 11.78
C PHE A 68 6.90 39.18 10.58
N ASP A 69 7.17 39.75 9.41
CA ASP A 69 7.03 39.05 8.13
C ASP A 69 8.16 38.04 7.90
N GLU A 70 9.41 38.43 8.15
CA GLU A 70 10.58 37.61 7.84
C GLU A 70 10.77 36.47 8.86
N GLU A 71 10.52 36.74 10.14
CA GLU A 71 10.64 35.74 11.20
C GLU A 71 9.58 34.64 11.09
N ILE A 72 8.32 35.00 10.81
CA ILE A 72 7.26 34.01 10.60
C ILE A 72 7.60 33.08 9.43
N ILE A 73 8.09 33.66 8.32
CA ILE A 73 8.49 32.87 7.15
C ILE A 73 9.65 31.92 7.48
N LYS A 74 10.65 32.36 8.25
CA LYS A 74 11.79 31.51 8.67
C LYS A 74 11.32 30.31 9.47
N HIS A 75 10.44 30.52 10.45
CA HIS A 75 9.92 29.43 11.27
C HIS A 75 9.05 28.45 10.47
N ILE A 76 8.17 28.95 9.59
CA ILE A 76 7.32 28.09 8.75
C ILE A 76 8.15 27.16 7.87
N LYS A 77 9.25 27.65 7.29
CA LYS A 77 10.14 26.85 6.40
C LYS A 77 10.71 25.60 7.07
N GLU A 78 10.78 25.57 8.40
CA GLU A 78 11.36 24.48 9.16
C GLU A 78 10.31 23.64 9.91
N SER A 79 9.04 24.06 9.86
CA SER A 79 7.98 23.47 10.69
C SER A 79 6.92 22.73 9.87
N THR A 80 6.16 21.91 10.58
CA THR A 80 4.82 21.45 10.20
C THR A 80 3.80 22.47 10.69
N LEU A 81 2.95 22.97 9.80
CA LEU A 81 1.92 23.95 10.14
C LEU A 81 0.68 23.25 10.73
N VAL A 82 0.21 23.70 11.89
CA VAL A 82 -1.09 23.31 12.46
C VAL A 82 -1.99 24.54 12.40
N ALA A 83 -2.95 24.54 11.49
CA ALA A 83 -3.90 25.63 11.30
C ALA A 83 -5.16 25.40 12.14
N ILE A 84 -5.34 26.17 13.21
CA ILE A 84 -6.47 26.05 14.14
C ILE A 84 -7.61 26.94 13.66
N GLY A 85 -8.51 26.34 12.88
CA GLY A 85 -9.64 26.97 12.22
C GLY A 85 -10.81 27.21 13.16
N CYS A 86 -10.96 28.44 13.63
CA CYS A 86 -12.17 28.95 14.29
C CYS A 86 -12.95 29.90 13.37
N ASP A 87 -14.13 30.36 13.80
CA ASP A 87 -15.05 31.25 13.06
C ASP A 87 -14.37 32.42 12.34
N VAL A 88 -13.36 33.03 12.97
CA VAL A 88 -12.67 34.20 12.41
C VAL A 88 -11.37 33.86 11.68
N TYR A 89 -10.88 32.62 11.71
CA TYR A 89 -9.55 32.24 11.24
C TYR A 89 -9.32 32.55 9.75
N SER A 90 -10.23 32.08 8.90
CA SER A 90 -10.15 32.25 7.45
C SER A 90 -10.24 33.72 7.01
N SER A 91 -10.77 34.61 7.85
CA SER A 91 -10.83 36.06 7.59
C SER A 91 -9.55 36.83 7.96
N ARG A 92 -8.63 36.23 8.72
CA ARG A 92 -7.42 36.92 9.20
C ARG A 92 -6.29 36.83 8.19
N TYR A 93 -5.81 38.00 7.76
CA TYR A 93 -4.74 38.14 6.78
C TYR A 93 -3.48 37.33 7.14
N TRP A 94 -3.03 37.37 8.39
CA TRP A 94 -1.83 36.64 8.82
C TRP A 94 -2.03 35.13 8.79
N CYS A 95 -3.16 34.61 9.25
CA CYS A 95 -3.50 33.19 9.15
C CYS A 95 -3.51 32.72 7.68
N GLN A 96 -4.10 33.52 6.77
CA GLN A 96 -4.05 33.24 5.33
C GLN A 96 -2.61 33.22 4.79
N ARG A 97 -1.79 34.20 5.20
CA ARG A 97 -0.38 34.31 4.80
C ARG A 97 0.45 33.11 5.27
N GLU A 98 0.20 32.60 6.47
CA GLU A 98 0.90 31.43 7.03
C GLU A 98 0.60 30.16 6.22
N ILE A 99 -0.68 29.91 5.90
CA ILE A 99 -1.07 28.80 5.01
C ILE A 99 -0.40 28.94 3.64
N LEU A 100 -0.48 30.12 3.02
CA LEU A 100 0.12 30.35 1.70
C LEU A 100 1.64 30.17 1.73
N CYS A 101 2.30 30.63 2.79
CA CYS A 101 3.73 30.46 2.99
C CYS A 101 4.10 28.98 3.12
N ALA A 102 3.38 28.22 3.94
CA ALA A 102 3.63 26.79 4.11
C ALA A 102 3.42 26.01 2.79
N LYS A 103 2.38 26.32 1.99
CA LYS A 103 2.20 25.73 0.65
C LYS A 103 3.34 26.11 -0.30
N GLN A 104 3.73 27.39 -0.35
CA GLN A 104 4.80 27.90 -1.20
C GLN A 104 6.15 27.21 -0.90
N TYR A 105 6.47 27.03 0.38
CA TYR A 105 7.71 26.36 0.79
C TYR A 105 7.56 24.85 0.95
N LYS A 106 6.49 24.25 0.40
CA LYS A 106 6.25 22.80 0.37
C LYS A 106 6.39 22.17 1.76
N ARG A 107 5.70 22.74 2.73
CA ARG A 107 5.72 22.29 4.12
C ARG A 107 4.53 21.37 4.43
N PRO A 108 4.73 20.34 5.28
CA PRO A 108 3.63 19.58 5.85
C PRO A 108 2.72 20.51 6.67
N MET A 109 1.44 20.18 6.69
CA MET A 109 0.41 20.95 7.37
C MET A 109 -0.85 20.13 7.61
N ILE A 110 -1.55 20.42 8.71
CA ILE A 110 -2.89 19.91 9.02
C ILE A 110 -3.80 21.08 9.39
N VAL A 111 -5.11 20.85 9.31
CA VAL A 111 -6.14 21.75 9.82
C VAL A 111 -6.74 21.12 11.07
N VAL A 112 -6.92 21.93 12.12
CA VAL A 112 -7.73 21.61 13.28
C VAL A 112 -9.02 22.42 13.13
N ASP A 113 -10.10 21.75 12.80
CA ASP A 113 -11.40 22.41 12.64
C ASP A 113 -12.09 22.47 14.00
N CYS A 114 -12.18 23.69 14.54
CA CYS A 114 -12.92 24.01 15.75
C CYS A 114 -13.94 25.13 15.46
N LEU A 115 -14.53 25.11 14.26
CA LEU A 115 -15.60 26.02 13.87
C LEU A 115 -16.78 25.87 14.83
N GLN A 116 -17.26 26.99 15.39
CA GLN A 116 -18.34 27.01 16.36
C GLN A 116 -19.67 27.29 15.69
N ASN A 117 -19.75 28.37 14.89
CA ASN A 117 -21.02 28.83 14.32
C ASN A 117 -20.95 29.09 12.83
N TYR A 118 -19.92 29.82 12.40
CA TYR A 118 -19.89 30.40 11.06
C TYR A 118 -18.48 30.84 10.69
N GLU A 119 -18.11 30.62 9.44
CA GLU A 119 -17.00 31.32 8.82
C GLU A 119 -17.50 32.14 7.64
N ASP A 120 -17.00 33.38 7.53
CA ASP A 120 -17.43 34.30 6.47
C ASP A 120 -17.09 33.79 5.07
N ARG A 121 -15.96 33.09 4.98
CA ARG A 121 -15.48 32.53 3.73
C ARG A 121 -14.51 31.39 4.01
N ILE A 122 -14.85 30.20 3.51
CA ILE A 122 -13.94 29.06 3.48
C ILE A 122 -12.71 29.42 2.63
N PHE A 123 -11.52 29.39 3.23
CA PHE A 123 -10.29 29.78 2.55
C PHE A 123 -9.74 28.65 1.66
N PRO A 124 -9.75 28.77 0.32
CA PRO A 124 -9.46 27.62 -0.54
C PRO A 124 -8.05 27.06 -0.42
N ALA A 125 -7.06 27.86 -0.03
CA ALA A 125 -5.67 27.39 0.14
C ALA A 125 -5.48 26.51 1.39
N GLY A 126 -6.48 26.44 2.27
CA GLY A 126 -6.52 25.49 3.39
C GLY A 126 -7.01 24.10 3.01
N SER A 127 -7.33 23.84 1.75
CA SER A 127 -7.80 22.52 1.26
C SER A 127 -6.66 21.53 0.99
N ASN A 128 -7.02 20.28 0.65
CA ASN A 128 -6.13 19.17 0.32
C ASN A 128 -5.10 18.86 1.41
N VAL A 129 -5.54 18.91 2.68
CA VAL A 129 -4.74 18.61 3.86
C VAL A 129 -5.56 17.79 4.86
N PRO A 130 -4.93 16.98 5.71
CA PRO A 130 -5.65 16.30 6.79
C PRO A 130 -6.35 17.31 7.70
N CYS A 131 -7.60 17.02 8.04
CA CYS A 131 -8.41 17.82 8.94
C CYS A 131 -8.78 17.02 10.19
N VAL A 132 -8.59 17.60 11.37
CA VAL A 132 -8.98 17.03 12.67
C VAL A 132 -10.08 17.90 13.26
N ALA A 133 -11.31 17.39 13.31
CA ALA A 133 -12.42 18.09 13.96
C ALA A 133 -12.30 18.00 15.48
N VAL A 134 -12.35 19.15 16.16
CA VAL A 134 -12.24 19.29 17.62
C VAL A 134 -13.36 20.20 18.11
N PRO A 135 -13.99 19.92 19.27
CA PRO A 135 -14.99 20.83 19.83
C PRO A 135 -14.45 22.25 20.02
N SER A 136 -15.33 23.25 19.86
CA SER A 136 -15.00 24.66 20.17
C SER A 136 -14.92 24.94 21.68
N ASP A 137 -15.39 24.01 22.50
CA ASP A 137 -15.40 24.14 23.97
C ASP A 137 -13.97 24.23 24.53
N THR A 138 -13.76 25.17 25.44
CA THR A 138 -12.46 25.40 26.07
C THR A 138 -12.50 25.03 27.56
N PRO A 139 -11.47 24.34 28.10
CA PRO A 139 -10.25 23.91 27.41
C PRO A 139 -10.49 22.69 26.49
N ILE A 140 -9.71 22.59 25.42
CA ILE A 140 -9.62 21.39 24.59
C ILE A 140 -9.25 20.16 25.45
N SER A 141 -9.88 19.03 25.18
CA SER A 141 -9.59 17.78 25.91
C SER A 141 -8.20 17.23 25.59
N GLU A 142 -7.55 16.56 26.55
CA GLU A 142 -6.25 15.90 26.30
C GLU A 142 -6.32 14.88 25.16
N SER A 143 -7.45 14.16 25.02
CA SER A 143 -7.68 13.22 23.93
C SER A 143 -7.64 13.90 22.56
N ASP A 144 -8.24 15.09 22.45
CA ASP A 144 -8.24 15.87 21.21
C ASP A 144 -6.86 16.47 20.93
N ILE A 145 -6.14 16.95 21.96
CA ILE A 145 -4.74 17.38 21.80
C ILE A 145 -3.91 16.21 21.25
N LEU A 146 -4.02 15.02 21.83
CA LEU A 146 -3.29 13.84 21.37
C LEU A 146 -3.64 13.48 19.92
N ARG A 147 -4.91 13.55 19.53
CA ARG A 147 -5.34 13.33 18.14
C ARG A 147 -4.71 14.34 17.18
N VAL A 148 -4.67 15.63 17.54
CA VAL A 148 -4.01 16.68 16.75
C VAL A 148 -2.53 16.38 16.61
N LEU A 149 -1.84 16.05 17.69
CA LEU A 149 -0.40 15.75 17.68
C LEU A 149 -0.06 14.48 16.89
N ILE A 150 -0.84 13.40 17.05
CA ILE A 150 -0.69 12.16 16.27
C ILE A 150 -0.86 12.46 14.78
N THR A 151 -1.91 13.18 14.40
CA THR A 151 -2.16 13.55 13.00
C THR A 151 -1.04 14.43 12.45
N THR A 152 -0.52 15.36 13.27
CA THR A 152 0.62 16.22 12.91
C THR A 152 1.87 15.40 12.62
N ILE A 153 2.23 14.45 13.50
CA ILE A 153 3.40 13.58 13.28
C ILE A 153 3.20 12.72 12.03
N LEU A 154 2.04 12.07 11.91
CA LEU A 154 1.76 11.18 10.79
C LEU A 154 1.80 11.93 9.46
N GLU A 155 1.23 13.13 9.39
CA GLU A 155 1.27 13.95 8.18
C GLU A 155 2.70 14.43 7.87
N THR A 156 3.49 14.78 8.89
CA THR A 156 4.90 15.13 8.72
C THR A 156 5.67 13.98 8.07
N ILE A 157 5.54 12.78 8.63
CA ILE A 157 6.21 11.56 8.12
C ILE A 157 5.71 11.24 6.71
N ARG A 158 4.38 11.21 6.49
CA ARG A 158 3.77 10.90 5.19
C ARG A 158 4.25 11.88 4.11
N TYR A 159 4.29 13.17 4.41
CA TYR A 159 4.70 14.21 3.47
C TYR A 159 6.15 14.05 3.02
N HIS A 160 7.07 13.85 3.98
CA HIS A 160 8.49 13.65 3.68
C HIS A 160 8.77 12.29 3.02
N HIS A 161 8.08 11.23 3.47
CA HIS A 161 8.14 9.91 2.85
C HIS A 161 7.72 9.96 1.38
N ALA A 162 6.59 10.61 1.08
CA ALA A 162 6.11 10.78 -0.29
C ALA A 162 7.14 11.50 -1.16
N GLN A 163 7.69 12.61 -0.67
CA GLN A 163 8.72 13.35 -1.38
C GLN A 163 9.95 12.48 -1.68
N LYS A 164 10.54 11.84 -0.65
CA LYS A 164 11.73 11.00 -0.82
C LYS A 164 11.48 9.80 -1.72
N SER A 165 10.29 9.21 -1.66
CA SER A 165 9.89 8.10 -2.55
C SER A 165 9.81 8.55 -4.00
N LEU A 166 9.17 9.68 -4.29
CA LEU A 166 9.07 10.22 -5.64
C LEU A 166 10.46 10.65 -6.18
N GLU A 167 11.31 11.26 -5.35
CA GLU A 167 12.70 11.56 -5.70
C GLU A 167 13.49 10.28 -6.03
N TYR A 168 13.28 9.20 -5.26
CA TYR A 168 13.90 7.91 -5.53
C TYR A 168 13.42 7.34 -6.87
N TYR A 169 12.11 7.37 -7.14
CA TYR A 169 11.56 6.92 -8.42
C TYR A 169 12.08 7.73 -9.62
N GLN A 170 12.29 9.05 -9.46
CA GLN A 170 12.96 9.86 -10.48
C GLN A 170 14.40 9.41 -10.72
N LYS A 171 15.18 9.17 -9.66
CA LYS A 171 16.56 8.66 -9.76
C LYS A 171 16.63 7.29 -10.44
N GLN A 172 15.59 6.45 -10.28
CA GLN A 172 15.47 5.15 -10.96
C GLN A 172 14.91 5.25 -12.39
N ASN A 173 14.64 6.46 -12.90
CA ASN A 173 13.98 6.71 -14.19
C ASN A 173 12.58 6.08 -14.32
N TRP A 174 11.89 5.81 -13.22
CA TRP A 174 10.48 5.42 -13.22
C TRP A 174 9.56 6.65 -13.41
N ILE A 175 10.06 7.82 -13.04
CA ILE A 175 9.43 9.12 -13.27
C ILE A 175 10.44 9.97 -14.04
N ASP A 176 10.01 10.65 -15.10
CA ASP A 176 10.88 11.54 -15.88
C ASP A 176 11.54 12.61 -14.99
N ASN A 177 12.83 12.89 -15.22
CA ASN A 177 13.57 13.94 -14.49
C ASN A 177 12.98 15.34 -14.71
N ASP A 178 12.31 15.59 -15.84
CA ASP A 178 11.62 16.85 -16.10
C ASP A 178 10.23 16.93 -15.44
N CYS A 179 9.70 15.82 -14.93
CA CYS A 179 8.44 15.82 -14.19
C CYS A 179 8.57 16.57 -12.86
N ALA A 180 7.61 17.44 -12.55
CA ALA A 180 7.53 17.99 -11.20
C ALA A 180 7.07 16.91 -10.22
N ILE A 181 7.52 16.99 -8.96
CA ILE A 181 7.04 16.13 -7.87
C ILE A 181 6.45 16.98 -6.74
N ILE A 182 5.33 16.52 -6.19
CA ILE A 182 4.61 17.15 -5.07
C ILE A 182 4.12 16.07 -4.09
N SER A 183 4.05 16.38 -2.80
CA SER A 183 3.74 15.38 -1.75
C SER A 183 2.25 15.23 -1.44
N ARG A 184 1.38 15.87 -2.22
CA ARG A 184 -0.08 15.93 -2.08
C ARG A 184 -0.73 16.10 -3.47
N PRO A 185 -2.04 15.85 -3.60
CA PRO A 185 -2.74 16.16 -4.84
C PRO A 185 -2.52 17.61 -5.29
N PRO A 186 -2.46 17.86 -6.61
CA PRO A 186 -2.17 19.17 -7.17
C PRO A 186 -3.22 20.21 -6.80
N GLU A 187 -2.77 21.43 -6.54
CA GLU A 187 -3.61 22.60 -6.30
C GLU A 187 -3.43 23.65 -7.40
N ILE A 188 -4.48 24.41 -7.73
CA ILE A 188 -4.49 25.39 -8.83
C ILE A 188 -3.28 26.34 -8.78
N ARG A 189 -2.97 26.90 -7.60
CA ARG A 189 -1.83 27.84 -7.44
C ARG A 189 -0.50 27.18 -7.77
N GLN A 190 -0.29 25.93 -7.34
CA GLN A 190 0.93 25.19 -7.60
C GLN A 190 1.06 24.87 -9.09
N ILE A 191 -0.03 24.47 -9.74
CA ILE A 191 -0.06 24.17 -11.18
C ILE A 191 0.26 25.40 -12.02
N ILE A 192 -0.25 26.58 -11.66
CA ILE A 192 0.10 27.84 -12.33
C ILE A 192 1.60 28.12 -12.24
N GLU A 193 2.21 27.92 -11.07
CA GLU A 193 3.65 28.11 -10.88
C GLU A 193 4.48 27.09 -11.66
N LEU A 194 4.07 25.82 -11.64
CA LEU A 194 4.71 24.75 -12.43
C LEU A 194 4.67 25.08 -13.93
N LYS A 195 3.52 25.52 -14.45
CA LYS A 195 3.38 25.93 -15.85
C LYS A 195 4.30 27.10 -16.22
N LYS A 196 4.38 28.11 -15.35
CA LYS A 196 5.32 29.25 -15.53
C LYS A 196 6.78 28.81 -15.58
N ASN A 197 7.12 27.76 -14.83
CA ASN A 197 8.44 27.14 -14.82
C ASN A 197 8.64 26.12 -15.97
N GLY A 198 7.75 26.08 -16.96
CA GLY A 198 7.86 25.22 -18.15
C GLY A 198 7.50 23.75 -17.92
N LYS A 199 6.96 23.39 -16.75
CA LYS A 199 6.60 22.00 -16.42
C LYS A 199 5.27 21.63 -17.07
N ARG A 200 5.23 20.43 -17.67
CA ARG A 200 4.04 19.84 -18.31
C ARG A 200 3.52 18.59 -17.60
N LYS A 201 4.28 18.05 -16.67
CA LYS A 201 3.95 16.82 -15.94
C LYS A 201 4.15 17.03 -14.44
N VAL A 202 3.28 16.46 -13.64
CA VAL A 202 3.40 16.45 -12.18
C VAL A 202 3.04 15.07 -11.61
N CYS A 203 3.93 14.52 -10.79
CA CYS A 203 3.71 13.28 -10.07
C CYS A 203 3.46 13.56 -8.59
N TYR A 204 2.45 12.90 -8.04
CA TYR A 204 2.04 13.02 -6.65
C TYR A 204 1.74 11.65 -6.04
N PRO A 205 1.74 11.49 -4.70
CA PRO A 205 1.46 10.18 -4.10
C PRO A 205 0.00 9.77 -4.34
N GLU A 206 -0.24 8.46 -4.30
CA GLU A 206 -1.59 7.90 -4.28
C GLU A 206 -2.46 8.47 -3.14
N PRO A 207 -3.79 8.52 -3.30
CA PRO A 207 -4.54 8.16 -4.49
C PRO A 207 -4.53 9.26 -5.58
N SER A 208 -4.55 8.87 -6.85
CA SER A 208 -4.98 9.71 -7.97
C SER A 208 -6.36 10.33 -7.72
N LEU A 209 -6.48 11.59 -8.10
CA LEU A 209 -7.74 12.34 -8.10
C LEU A 209 -8.75 11.72 -9.07
N TYR A 210 -10.04 11.89 -8.76
CA TYR A 210 -11.11 11.54 -9.71
C TYR A 210 -11.04 12.41 -10.96
N SER A 211 -11.49 11.88 -12.10
CA SER A 211 -11.46 12.58 -13.39
C SER A 211 -12.13 13.94 -13.35
N GLU A 212 -13.28 14.04 -12.68
CA GLU A 212 -14.09 15.24 -12.54
C GLU A 212 -13.46 16.25 -11.58
N GLU A 213 -12.72 15.80 -10.57
CA GLU A 213 -11.97 16.67 -9.65
C GLU A 213 -10.70 17.23 -10.32
N ALA A 214 -10.15 16.49 -11.28
CA ALA A 214 -8.89 16.76 -11.95
C ALA A 214 -9.03 17.47 -13.31
N ASP A 215 -10.26 17.69 -13.80
CA ASP A 215 -10.53 18.18 -15.16
C ASP A 215 -9.84 19.51 -15.49
N TRP A 216 -9.69 20.36 -14.47
CA TRP A 216 -9.11 21.69 -14.57
C TRP A 216 -7.62 21.68 -14.93
N LEU A 217 -6.91 20.58 -14.68
CA LEU A 217 -5.51 20.41 -15.08
C LEU A 217 -5.34 20.50 -16.60
N SER A 218 -6.35 20.07 -17.36
CA SER A 218 -6.36 20.14 -18.83
C SER A 218 -6.31 21.58 -19.35
N TYR A 219 -6.97 22.54 -18.67
CA TYR A 219 -6.90 23.97 -19.01
C TYR A 219 -5.48 24.54 -18.86
N PHE A 220 -4.64 23.88 -18.06
CA PHE A 220 -3.25 24.25 -17.86
C PHE A 220 -2.28 23.44 -18.72
N GLU A 221 -2.74 22.46 -19.51
CA GLU A 221 -1.87 21.54 -20.28
C GLU A 221 -0.86 20.82 -19.36
N ILE A 222 -1.27 20.49 -18.13
CA ILE A 222 -0.46 19.73 -17.19
C ILE A 222 -1.07 18.34 -17.02
N ASP A 223 -0.24 17.32 -17.25
CA ASP A 223 -0.58 15.93 -16.99
C ASP A 223 -0.20 15.57 -15.55
N ALA A 224 -1.20 15.29 -14.72
CA ALA A 224 -1.00 14.88 -13.34
C ALA A 224 -1.24 13.38 -13.20
N PHE A 225 -0.29 12.69 -12.58
CA PHE A 225 -0.34 11.25 -12.42
C PHE A 225 0.27 10.82 -11.09
N THR A 226 0.12 9.56 -10.73
CA THR A 226 0.69 8.96 -9.53
C THR A 226 1.57 7.78 -9.90
N PRO A 227 2.45 7.27 -9.01
CA PRO A 227 3.30 6.14 -9.35
C PRO A 227 2.54 4.89 -9.80
N LEU A 228 1.32 4.66 -9.30
CA LEU A 228 0.55 3.47 -9.70
C LEU A 228 -0.37 3.74 -10.89
N TRP A 229 -0.71 5.00 -11.16
CA TRP A 229 -1.64 5.40 -12.23
C TRP A 229 -1.07 6.51 -13.10
N ASN A 230 -0.84 6.20 -14.38
CA ASN A 230 -0.41 7.13 -15.41
C ASN A 230 -1.22 6.87 -16.68
N LYS A 231 -1.78 7.92 -17.28
CA LYS A 231 -2.56 7.83 -18.53
C LYS A 231 -1.76 7.20 -19.68
N ALA A 232 -0.44 7.38 -19.72
CA ALA A 232 0.42 6.76 -20.73
C ALA A 232 0.46 5.22 -20.64
N GLU A 233 0.17 4.67 -19.46
CA GLU A 233 0.14 3.22 -19.22
C GLU A 233 -1.29 2.65 -19.20
N ASP A 234 -2.29 3.49 -19.49
CA ASP A 234 -3.69 3.05 -19.53
C ASP A 234 -3.83 1.88 -20.51
N LYS A 235 -4.45 0.80 -20.03
CA LYS A 235 -4.67 -0.43 -20.80
C LYS A 235 -3.40 -1.08 -21.38
N SER A 236 -2.21 -0.77 -20.86
CA SER A 236 -0.93 -1.34 -21.33
C SER A 236 -0.84 -2.86 -21.18
N LEU A 237 -1.64 -3.46 -20.29
CA LEU A 237 -1.76 -4.91 -20.09
C LEU A 237 -3.10 -5.46 -20.61
N ASN A 238 -3.79 -4.73 -21.48
CA ASN A 238 -5.03 -5.22 -22.07
C ASN A 238 -4.81 -6.55 -22.81
N ASN A 239 -5.72 -7.50 -22.61
CA ASN A 239 -5.59 -8.90 -23.07
C ASN A 239 -4.40 -9.67 -22.46
N CYS A 240 -3.62 -9.10 -21.54
CA CYS A 240 -2.62 -9.85 -20.79
C CYS A 240 -3.28 -10.59 -19.63
N ARG A 241 -2.97 -11.88 -19.49
CA ARG A 241 -3.49 -12.76 -18.43
C ARG A 241 -2.31 -13.15 -17.56
N ILE A 242 -2.20 -12.58 -16.37
CA ILE A 242 -1.02 -12.72 -15.52
C ILE A 242 -1.38 -13.62 -14.34
N GLY A 243 -0.70 -14.75 -14.22
CA GLY A 243 -0.85 -15.64 -13.09
C GLY A 243 -0.03 -15.17 -11.89
N ILE A 244 -0.66 -15.09 -10.72
CA ILE A 244 0.03 -14.83 -9.45
C ILE A 244 0.16 -16.15 -8.70
N SER A 245 1.37 -16.44 -8.24
CA SER A 245 1.76 -17.66 -7.52
C SER A 245 2.39 -17.26 -6.20
N ILE A 246 1.54 -16.98 -5.22
CA ILE A 246 1.96 -16.52 -3.89
C ILE A 246 1.35 -17.44 -2.84
N SER A 247 2.17 -17.84 -1.88
CA SER A 247 1.74 -18.64 -0.73
C SER A 247 2.54 -18.24 0.49
N ASP A 248 1.97 -18.53 1.66
CA ASP A 248 2.61 -18.31 2.95
C ASP A 248 4.00 -18.97 3.00
N ASN A 249 4.88 -18.35 3.77
CA ASN A 249 6.18 -18.88 4.14
C ASN A 249 6.09 -19.70 5.44
N PRO A 250 7.09 -20.55 5.73
CA PRO A 250 7.30 -21.06 7.08
C PRO A 250 7.45 -19.92 8.11
N SER A 251 7.02 -20.13 9.35
CA SER A 251 7.08 -19.14 10.44
C SER A 251 8.49 -18.61 10.72
N GLU A 252 9.52 -19.41 10.45
CA GLU A 252 10.95 -19.10 10.66
C GLU A 252 11.51 -18.03 9.71
N VAL A 253 10.74 -17.55 8.72
CA VAL A 253 11.21 -16.52 7.79
C VAL A 253 11.40 -15.17 8.47
N TYR A 254 10.62 -14.83 9.50
CA TYR A 254 10.80 -13.56 10.22
C TYR A 254 12.16 -13.48 10.92
N GLU A 255 12.60 -14.58 11.55
CA GLU A 255 13.88 -14.62 12.28
C GLU A 255 15.07 -14.45 11.34
N ASN A 256 14.99 -15.04 10.14
CA ASN A 256 16.10 -15.06 9.19
C ASN A 256 16.12 -13.89 8.21
N HIS A 257 14.95 -13.31 7.88
CA HIS A 257 14.83 -12.30 6.83
C HIS A 257 14.16 -10.99 7.30
N HIS A 258 13.74 -10.91 8.57
CA HIS A 258 13.03 -9.76 9.15
C HIS A 258 11.77 -9.35 8.36
N LEU A 259 11.13 -10.31 7.68
CA LEU A 259 9.91 -10.10 6.92
C LEU A 259 8.73 -10.71 7.67
N HIS A 260 7.83 -9.84 8.13
CA HIS A 260 6.52 -10.24 8.66
C HIS A 260 5.67 -10.96 7.60
N SER A 261 4.85 -11.93 8.02
CA SER A 261 4.00 -12.73 7.12
C SER A 261 3.07 -11.87 6.25
N ASP A 262 2.61 -10.73 6.78
CA ASP A 262 1.76 -9.79 6.04
C ASP A 262 2.44 -9.14 4.83
N HIS A 263 3.77 -9.19 4.69
CA HIS A 263 4.43 -8.63 3.51
C HIS A 263 4.03 -9.34 2.21
N LEU A 264 3.84 -10.67 2.25
CA LEU A 264 3.35 -11.40 1.09
C LEU A 264 1.89 -11.03 0.77
N LYS A 265 1.07 -10.78 1.78
CA LYS A 265 -0.32 -10.33 1.59
C LYS A 265 -0.36 -8.95 0.93
N ARG A 266 0.46 -8.01 1.44
CA ARG A 266 0.64 -6.68 0.85
C ARG A 266 1.16 -6.76 -0.58
N LEU A 267 2.14 -7.62 -0.84
CA LEU A 267 2.64 -7.88 -2.18
C LEU A 267 1.53 -8.37 -3.12
N ALA A 268 0.69 -9.32 -2.68
CA ALA A 268 -0.43 -9.80 -3.48
C ALA A 268 -1.43 -8.68 -3.82
N GLN A 269 -1.72 -7.79 -2.86
CA GLN A 269 -2.55 -6.60 -3.09
C GLN A 269 -1.91 -5.64 -4.09
N ASP A 270 -0.63 -5.33 -3.91
CA ASP A 270 0.08 -4.38 -4.76
C ASP A 270 0.19 -4.92 -6.20
N LEU A 271 0.53 -6.19 -6.37
CA LEU A 271 0.54 -6.85 -7.68
C LEU A 271 -0.84 -6.83 -8.33
N ALA A 272 -1.90 -7.20 -7.58
CA ALA A 272 -3.26 -7.14 -8.11
C ALA A 272 -3.63 -5.71 -8.53
N ARG A 273 -3.40 -4.72 -7.67
CA ARG A 273 -3.66 -3.30 -7.96
C ARG A 273 -2.98 -2.85 -9.24
N HIS A 274 -1.68 -3.12 -9.39
CA HIS A 274 -0.90 -2.68 -10.54
C HIS A 274 -1.30 -3.35 -11.85
N LEU A 275 -1.54 -4.66 -11.82
CA LEU A 275 -1.92 -5.44 -12.99
C LEU A 275 -3.33 -5.05 -13.46
N LEU A 276 -4.29 -4.98 -12.54
CA LEU A 276 -5.67 -4.63 -12.83
C LEU A 276 -5.83 -3.18 -13.28
N ALA A 277 -5.09 -2.23 -12.70
CA ALA A 277 -5.14 -0.82 -13.09
C ALA A 277 -4.67 -0.58 -14.53
N ARG A 278 -3.88 -1.51 -15.08
CA ARG A 278 -3.39 -1.51 -16.47
C ARG A 278 -4.22 -2.42 -17.39
N SER A 279 -5.40 -2.84 -16.94
CA SER A 279 -6.35 -3.73 -17.64
C SER A 279 -5.84 -5.15 -17.89
N GLY A 280 -4.88 -5.63 -17.09
CA GLY A 280 -4.53 -7.04 -17.04
C GLY A 280 -5.61 -7.87 -16.36
N THR A 281 -5.77 -9.12 -16.80
CA THR A 281 -6.56 -10.12 -16.07
C THR A 281 -5.65 -10.85 -15.08
N VAL A 282 -6.03 -10.87 -13.80
CA VAL A 282 -5.30 -11.62 -12.77
C VAL A 282 -5.84 -13.05 -12.72
N ILE A 283 -4.94 -14.03 -12.88
CA ILE A 283 -5.23 -15.45 -12.68
C ILE A 283 -4.65 -15.87 -11.33
N TYR A 284 -5.48 -16.43 -10.45
CA TYR A 284 -5.05 -16.87 -9.12
C TYR A 284 -5.61 -18.25 -8.79
N GLY A 285 -4.78 -19.12 -8.22
CA GLY A 285 -5.14 -20.49 -7.84
C GLY A 285 -5.14 -20.65 -6.32
N GLY A 286 -6.11 -20.05 -5.63
CA GLY A 286 -6.15 -20.04 -4.17
C GLY A 286 -7.51 -20.39 -3.59
N ASP A 287 -7.49 -20.89 -2.36
CA ASP A 287 -8.69 -21.19 -1.60
C ASP A 287 -9.43 -19.91 -1.19
N LEU A 288 -10.73 -20.05 -0.90
CA LEU A 288 -11.61 -18.94 -0.52
C LEU A 288 -11.72 -18.82 1.00
N ARG A 289 -10.57 -18.87 1.70
CA ARG A 289 -10.52 -18.71 3.16
C ARG A 289 -10.50 -17.24 3.56
N LYS A 290 -11.09 -16.95 4.72
CA LYS A 290 -11.02 -15.63 5.37
C LYS A 290 -9.56 -15.27 5.67
N ASP A 291 -9.21 -13.99 5.48
CA ASP A 291 -7.87 -13.44 5.76
C ASP A 291 -6.74 -14.10 4.95
N GLY A 292 -7.09 -14.77 3.83
CA GLY A 292 -6.16 -15.35 2.85
C GLY A 292 -5.89 -14.43 1.67
N PHE A 293 -4.88 -14.74 0.86
CA PHE A 293 -4.47 -13.92 -0.30
C PHE A 293 -5.60 -13.63 -1.28
N THR A 294 -6.48 -14.60 -1.54
CA THR A 294 -7.62 -14.45 -2.46
C THR A 294 -8.52 -13.29 -2.02
N GLN A 295 -8.76 -13.16 -0.71
CA GLN A 295 -9.53 -12.04 -0.13
C GLN A 295 -8.90 -10.70 -0.49
N PHE A 296 -7.61 -10.57 -0.20
CA PHE A 296 -6.89 -9.32 -0.37
C PHE A 296 -6.80 -8.88 -1.85
N ILE A 297 -6.61 -9.83 -2.76
CA ILE A 297 -6.65 -9.58 -4.21
C ILE A 297 -8.03 -9.07 -4.64
N LEU A 298 -9.11 -9.69 -4.15
CA LEU A 298 -10.47 -9.36 -4.54
C LEU A 298 -10.98 -8.06 -3.91
N ASP A 299 -10.65 -7.79 -2.63
CA ASP A 299 -10.98 -6.53 -1.97
C ASP A 299 -10.28 -5.35 -2.68
N GLU A 300 -9.03 -5.53 -3.13
CA GLU A 300 -8.30 -4.53 -3.92
C GLU A 300 -8.94 -4.31 -5.30
N ALA A 301 -9.35 -5.40 -5.97
CA ALA A 301 -10.06 -5.30 -7.24
C ALA A 301 -11.39 -4.52 -7.13
N ILE A 302 -12.16 -4.71 -6.05
CA ILE A 302 -13.36 -3.90 -5.77
C ILE A 302 -13.00 -2.43 -5.55
N ALA A 303 -12.00 -2.15 -4.71
CA ALA A 303 -11.57 -0.79 -4.41
C ALA A 303 -11.16 -0.05 -5.70
N LEU A 304 -10.41 -0.73 -6.57
CA LEU A 304 -9.97 -0.20 -7.85
C LEU A 304 -11.13 0.00 -8.83
N LYS A 305 -12.06 -0.96 -8.90
CA LYS A 305 -13.28 -0.88 -9.72
C LYS A 305 -14.06 0.40 -9.42
N ASN A 306 -14.32 0.66 -8.14
CA ASN A 306 -15.06 1.84 -7.68
C ASN A 306 -14.29 3.12 -7.97
N ARG A 307 -12.98 3.12 -7.72
CA ARG A 307 -12.14 4.31 -7.88
C ARG A 307 -11.94 4.71 -9.34
N LEU A 308 -11.79 3.74 -10.23
CA LEU A 308 -11.65 3.99 -11.67
C LEU A 308 -13.00 4.08 -12.40
N ASN A 309 -14.12 3.83 -11.69
CA ASN A 309 -15.47 3.79 -12.25
C ASN A 309 -15.56 2.97 -13.55
N THR A 310 -15.04 1.73 -13.52
CA THR A 310 -14.90 0.86 -14.69
C THR A 310 -15.33 -0.56 -14.39
N ASP A 311 -15.93 -1.24 -15.36
CA ASP A 311 -16.28 -2.67 -15.25
C ASP A 311 -15.18 -3.61 -15.81
N ASN A 312 -14.09 -3.06 -16.32
CA ASN A 312 -13.00 -3.82 -16.95
C ASN A 312 -11.96 -4.37 -15.94
N ILE A 313 -12.39 -4.71 -14.73
CA ILE A 313 -11.56 -5.33 -13.69
C ILE A 313 -11.94 -6.80 -13.58
N HIS A 314 -10.99 -7.69 -13.90
CA HIS A 314 -11.25 -9.12 -13.99
C HIS A 314 -10.23 -9.96 -13.23
N VAL A 315 -10.73 -10.78 -12.31
CA VAL A 315 -9.97 -11.78 -11.58
C VAL A 315 -10.54 -13.16 -11.88
N GLU A 316 -9.70 -14.08 -12.31
CA GLU A 316 -10.05 -15.49 -12.48
C GLU A 316 -9.52 -16.30 -11.30
N ASN A 317 -10.43 -16.88 -10.53
CA ASN A 317 -10.08 -17.76 -9.42
C ASN A 317 -10.20 -19.22 -9.87
N HIS A 318 -9.05 -19.90 -9.98
CA HIS A 318 -8.98 -21.31 -10.36
C HIS A 318 -9.04 -22.18 -9.10
N LEU A 319 -9.97 -23.14 -9.09
CA LEU A 319 -10.18 -24.07 -7.98
C LEU A 319 -10.20 -25.50 -8.50
N ALA A 320 -9.37 -26.36 -7.91
CA ALA A 320 -9.39 -27.80 -8.18
C ALA A 320 -10.57 -28.48 -7.46
N TRP A 321 -11.05 -29.60 -7.98
CA TRP A 321 -11.80 -30.56 -7.19
C TRP A 321 -10.92 -31.09 -6.03
N PRO A 322 -11.45 -31.34 -4.82
CA PRO A 322 -12.81 -31.07 -4.37
C PRO A 322 -12.98 -29.67 -3.75
N ILE A 323 -12.00 -28.78 -3.86
CA ILE A 323 -11.94 -27.47 -3.17
C ILE A 323 -13.09 -26.55 -3.60
N TYR A 324 -13.50 -26.59 -4.87
CA TYR A 324 -14.62 -25.77 -5.34
C TYR A 324 -15.99 -26.23 -4.83
N LYS A 325 -16.10 -27.42 -4.22
CA LYS A 325 -17.39 -27.93 -3.76
C LYS A 325 -18.02 -26.94 -2.80
N SER A 326 -19.24 -26.54 -3.14
CA SER A 326 -19.90 -25.39 -2.53
C SER A 326 -20.14 -25.62 -1.04
N SER A 327 -19.40 -24.89 -0.21
CA SER A 327 -19.78 -24.59 1.17
C SER A 327 -20.59 -23.29 1.21
N PRO A 328 -21.42 -23.04 2.24
CA PRO A 328 -22.09 -21.76 2.42
C PRO A 328 -21.13 -20.56 2.36
N GLU A 329 -19.90 -20.74 2.83
CA GLU A 329 -18.85 -19.72 2.77
C GLU A 329 -18.42 -19.43 1.33
N ILE A 330 -18.13 -20.47 0.53
CA ILE A 330 -17.76 -20.33 -0.89
C ILE A 330 -18.87 -19.63 -1.68
N VAL A 331 -20.13 -19.95 -1.40
CA VAL A 331 -21.29 -19.30 -2.03
C VAL A 331 -21.34 -17.81 -1.66
N ALA A 332 -21.16 -17.46 -0.38
CA ALA A 332 -21.10 -16.07 0.06
C ALA A 332 -19.94 -15.29 -0.59
N TRP A 333 -18.77 -15.93 -0.74
CA TRP A 333 -17.64 -15.39 -1.50
C TRP A 333 -18.03 -15.06 -2.94
N ARG A 334 -18.57 -16.04 -3.66
CA ARG A 334 -18.98 -15.85 -5.06
C ARG A 334 -20.02 -14.75 -5.21
N ALA A 335 -20.97 -14.64 -4.28
CA ALA A 335 -21.96 -13.57 -4.27
C ALA A 335 -21.31 -12.19 -4.06
N LYS A 336 -20.45 -12.04 -3.04
CA LYS A 336 -19.77 -10.76 -2.70
C LYS A 336 -18.93 -10.22 -3.86
N TYR A 337 -18.19 -11.08 -4.57
CA TYR A 337 -17.25 -10.67 -5.62
C TYR A 337 -17.74 -10.97 -7.04
N SER A 338 -19.03 -11.28 -7.23
CA SER A 338 -19.63 -11.65 -8.52
C SER A 338 -19.39 -10.64 -9.64
N SER A 339 -19.21 -9.36 -9.30
CA SER A 339 -18.99 -8.28 -10.28
C SER A 339 -17.56 -8.16 -10.82
N ILE A 340 -16.60 -8.89 -10.23
CA ILE A 340 -15.17 -8.84 -10.61
C ILE A 340 -14.53 -10.23 -10.77
N MET A 341 -15.08 -11.24 -10.11
CA MET A 341 -14.47 -12.58 -10.00
C MET A 341 -15.21 -13.57 -10.90
N LYS A 342 -14.44 -14.26 -11.75
CA LYS A 342 -14.89 -15.45 -12.47
C LYS A 342 -14.27 -16.68 -11.81
N SER A 343 -15.09 -17.61 -11.33
CA SER A 343 -14.61 -18.90 -10.83
C SER A 343 -14.39 -19.86 -11.99
N ILE A 344 -13.22 -20.50 -12.05
CA ILE A 344 -12.88 -21.55 -13.00
C ILE A 344 -12.66 -22.83 -12.20
N GLU A 345 -13.58 -23.77 -12.34
CA GLU A 345 -13.56 -25.06 -11.65
C GLU A 345 -12.83 -26.09 -12.53
N HIS A 346 -11.99 -26.92 -11.92
CA HIS A 346 -11.23 -27.97 -12.59
C HIS A 346 -11.59 -29.32 -12.00
N ASP A 347 -12.22 -30.16 -12.81
CA ASP A 347 -12.70 -31.48 -12.40
C ASP A 347 -11.58 -32.49 -12.16
N ILE A 348 -11.96 -33.67 -11.68
CA ILE A 348 -11.06 -34.78 -11.41
C ILE A 348 -10.34 -35.19 -12.71
N PRO A 349 -9.00 -35.35 -12.69
CA PRO A 349 -8.26 -35.82 -13.86
C PRO A 349 -8.76 -37.18 -14.36
N ASN A 350 -8.91 -37.31 -15.69
CA ASN A 350 -9.49 -38.50 -16.35
C ASN A 350 -8.79 -39.82 -15.98
N ASP A 351 -7.51 -39.77 -15.63
CA ASP A 351 -6.71 -40.95 -15.28
C ASP A 351 -7.00 -41.48 -13.87
N ILE A 352 -7.58 -40.67 -12.98
CA ILE A 352 -7.98 -41.09 -11.62
C ILE A 352 -9.50 -41.07 -11.39
N ALA A 353 -10.27 -40.43 -12.27
CA ALA A 353 -11.72 -40.23 -12.12
C ALA A 353 -12.54 -41.52 -11.94
N LYS A 354 -12.11 -42.63 -12.56
CA LYS A 354 -12.91 -43.89 -12.59
C LYS A 354 -13.22 -44.49 -11.23
N ASN A 355 -12.43 -44.19 -10.20
CA ASN A 355 -12.52 -44.81 -8.88
C ASN A 355 -12.97 -43.82 -7.78
N ILE A 356 -13.49 -42.65 -8.17
CA ILE A 356 -13.79 -41.56 -7.25
C ILE A 356 -15.22 -41.10 -7.47
N ASP A 357 -16.01 -40.98 -6.40
CA ASP A 357 -17.32 -40.33 -6.47
C ASP A 357 -17.15 -38.81 -6.54
N GLU A 358 -17.50 -38.23 -7.68
CA GLU A 358 -17.45 -36.79 -7.94
C GLU A 358 -18.27 -35.97 -6.93
N ASN A 359 -19.21 -36.57 -6.20
CA ASN A 359 -20.05 -35.91 -5.18
C ASN A 359 -19.42 -35.91 -3.78
N GLU A 360 -18.45 -36.77 -3.49
CA GLU A 360 -17.82 -36.87 -2.16
C GLU A 360 -16.68 -35.86 -1.95
N PHE A 361 -16.67 -35.13 -0.83
CA PHE A 361 -15.52 -34.29 -0.47
C PHE A 361 -14.41 -35.15 0.14
N ILE A 362 -13.24 -35.18 -0.51
CA ILE A 362 -12.08 -35.95 -0.04
C ILE A 362 -11.06 -35.00 0.60
N ALA A 363 -10.84 -35.13 1.91
CA ALA A 363 -9.76 -34.43 2.60
C ALA A 363 -8.40 -35.10 2.32
N PRO A 364 -7.27 -34.35 2.29
CA PRO A 364 -5.94 -34.89 1.99
C PRO A 364 -5.34 -35.67 3.17
N THR A 365 -6.05 -36.69 3.66
CA THR A 365 -5.68 -37.55 4.80
C THR A 365 -5.25 -38.94 4.33
N GLY A 366 -4.04 -39.37 4.72
CA GLY A 366 -3.45 -40.62 4.24
C GLY A 366 -2.90 -40.51 2.81
N ILE A 367 -2.18 -41.55 2.37
CA ILE A 367 -1.42 -41.53 1.12
C ILE A 367 -2.34 -41.47 -0.11
N GLU A 368 -3.42 -42.26 -0.13
CA GLU A 368 -4.33 -42.33 -1.30
C GLU A 368 -5.04 -40.99 -1.55
N ASN A 369 -5.64 -40.41 -0.52
CA ASN A 369 -6.35 -39.15 -0.67
C ASN A 369 -5.40 -37.98 -0.96
N ARG A 370 -4.17 -38.00 -0.41
CA ARG A 370 -3.13 -37.01 -0.78
C ARG A 370 -2.73 -37.15 -2.25
N TYR A 371 -2.66 -38.36 -2.79
CA TYR A 371 -2.40 -38.58 -4.21
C TYR A 371 -3.50 -37.99 -5.08
N ILE A 372 -4.76 -38.32 -4.79
CA ILE A 372 -5.92 -37.76 -5.49
C ILE A 372 -5.90 -36.23 -5.41
N TRP A 373 -5.73 -35.67 -4.22
CA TRP A 373 -5.67 -34.23 -3.98
C TRP A 373 -4.53 -33.56 -4.78
N SER A 374 -3.32 -34.12 -4.72
CA SER A 374 -2.19 -33.63 -5.47
C SER A 374 -2.44 -33.65 -6.97
N ARG A 375 -3.03 -34.72 -7.51
CA ARG A 375 -3.32 -34.82 -8.95
C ARG A 375 -4.35 -33.78 -9.40
N CYS A 376 -5.38 -33.53 -8.61
CA CYS A 376 -6.37 -32.48 -8.90
C CYS A 376 -5.73 -31.08 -8.86
N LEU A 377 -4.84 -30.81 -7.89
CA LEU A 377 -4.07 -29.58 -7.84
C LEU A 377 -3.15 -29.41 -9.05
N THR A 378 -2.43 -30.47 -9.47
CA THR A 378 -1.56 -30.44 -10.66
C THR A 378 -2.39 -30.10 -11.91
N GLN A 379 -3.53 -30.75 -12.14
CA GLN A 379 -4.41 -30.46 -13.28
C GLN A 379 -4.87 -29.01 -13.31
N MET A 380 -5.32 -28.48 -12.17
CA MET A 380 -5.71 -27.07 -12.04
C MET A 380 -4.54 -26.12 -12.35
N ARG A 381 -3.33 -26.42 -11.84
CA ARG A 381 -2.12 -25.63 -12.11
C ARG A 381 -1.78 -25.64 -13.59
N GLU A 382 -1.80 -26.80 -14.24
CA GLU A 382 -1.51 -26.93 -15.67
C GLU A 382 -2.44 -26.10 -16.54
N GLU A 383 -3.76 -26.17 -16.31
CA GLU A 383 -4.74 -25.39 -17.09
C GLU A 383 -4.68 -23.89 -16.74
N SER A 384 -4.48 -23.53 -15.46
CA SER A 384 -4.26 -22.13 -15.04
C SER A 384 -3.03 -21.50 -15.72
N ILE A 385 -1.90 -22.22 -15.74
CA ILE A 385 -0.64 -21.77 -16.32
C ILE A 385 -0.73 -21.70 -17.84
N LYS A 386 -1.38 -22.69 -18.47
CA LYS A 386 -1.66 -22.68 -19.92
C LYS A 386 -2.45 -21.44 -20.33
N ALA A 387 -3.44 -21.05 -19.53
CA ALA A 387 -4.29 -19.87 -19.75
C ALA A 387 -3.62 -18.54 -19.41
N SER A 388 -2.44 -18.53 -18.77
CA SER A 388 -1.69 -17.30 -18.47
C SER A 388 -0.65 -16.99 -19.55
N HIS A 389 -0.40 -15.69 -19.76
CA HIS A 389 0.66 -15.15 -20.61
C HIS A 389 1.98 -15.00 -19.87
N ALA A 390 1.96 -14.84 -18.55
CA ALA A 390 3.14 -14.78 -17.68
C ALA A 390 2.79 -15.23 -16.25
N ARG A 391 3.79 -15.58 -15.45
CA ARG A 391 3.64 -15.95 -14.03
C ARG A 391 4.54 -15.10 -13.13
N ILE A 392 4.01 -14.62 -12.01
CA ILE A 392 4.77 -13.94 -10.96
C ILE A 392 4.73 -14.83 -9.71
N CYS A 393 5.90 -15.21 -9.20
CA CYS A 393 6.03 -16.14 -8.07
C CYS A 393 6.71 -15.44 -6.87
N ALA A 394 6.15 -15.61 -5.67
CA ALA A 394 6.77 -15.15 -4.43
C ALA A 394 6.45 -16.05 -3.23
N GLY A 395 7.40 -16.20 -2.31
CA GLY A 395 7.23 -16.97 -1.07
C GLY A 395 7.08 -18.48 -1.32
N GLY A 396 6.09 -19.07 -0.64
CA GLY A 396 5.74 -20.48 -0.75
C GLY A 396 6.40 -21.36 0.31
N LYS A 397 5.61 -22.29 0.84
CA LYS A 397 6.04 -23.23 1.88
C LYS A 397 7.14 -24.16 1.37
N LEU A 398 8.08 -24.50 2.26
CA LEU A 398 9.11 -25.51 2.00
C LEU A 398 8.68 -26.90 2.46
N SER A 399 7.80 -26.99 3.46
CA SER A 399 7.23 -28.22 4.03
C SER A 399 5.74 -28.05 4.36
N GLU A 400 5.07 -29.12 4.81
CA GLU A 400 3.64 -29.10 5.21
C GLU A 400 2.69 -28.63 4.08
N TYR A 401 3.00 -29.07 2.86
CA TYR A 401 2.15 -28.89 1.69
C TYR A 401 1.42 -30.21 1.35
N HIS A 402 0.37 -30.13 0.54
CA HIS A 402 -0.49 -31.27 0.20
C HIS A 402 -0.26 -31.86 -1.21
N GLY A 403 0.74 -31.36 -1.95
CA GLY A 403 1.13 -31.87 -3.28
C GLY A 403 2.39 -32.73 -3.25
N LYS A 404 2.79 -33.31 -4.39
CA LYS A 404 4.06 -34.06 -4.57
C LYS A 404 5.33 -33.25 -4.35
N MET A 405 5.21 -31.93 -4.36
CA MET A 405 6.28 -30.98 -4.10
C MET A 405 5.64 -29.65 -3.65
N PRO A 406 6.41 -28.66 -3.18
CA PRO A 406 5.87 -27.34 -2.88
C PRO A 406 5.04 -26.78 -4.04
N GLY A 407 3.84 -26.28 -3.75
CA GLY A 407 2.90 -25.88 -4.80
C GLY A 407 3.43 -24.80 -5.74
N VAL A 408 4.12 -23.78 -5.19
CA VAL A 408 4.73 -22.71 -6.00
C VAL A 408 5.93 -23.24 -6.81
N LEU A 409 6.66 -24.26 -6.33
CA LEU A 409 7.71 -24.91 -7.10
C LEU A 409 7.13 -25.66 -8.30
N GLU A 410 6.03 -26.40 -8.09
CA GLU A 410 5.35 -27.08 -9.18
C GLU A 410 4.85 -26.07 -10.24
N GLU A 411 4.31 -24.94 -9.81
CA GLU A 411 3.89 -23.87 -10.73
C GLU A 411 5.05 -23.26 -11.52
N ILE A 412 6.24 -23.12 -10.91
CA ILE A 412 7.46 -22.70 -11.61
C ILE A 412 7.85 -23.73 -12.66
N ILE A 413 7.91 -25.02 -12.30
CA ILE A 413 8.30 -26.10 -13.21
C ILE A 413 7.33 -26.19 -14.40
N ILE A 414 6.02 -26.22 -14.14
CA ILE A 414 5.00 -26.25 -15.21
C ILE A 414 5.11 -25.01 -16.11
N SER A 415 5.41 -23.83 -15.54
CA SER A 415 5.61 -22.61 -16.32
C SER A 415 6.83 -22.70 -17.24
N ILE A 416 7.94 -23.31 -16.77
CA ILE A 416 9.13 -23.57 -17.59
C ILE A 416 8.79 -24.53 -18.72
N GLU A 417 8.16 -25.67 -18.42
CA GLU A 417 7.76 -26.68 -19.40
C GLU A 417 6.84 -26.11 -20.48
N LYS A 418 5.94 -25.20 -20.12
CA LYS A 418 5.03 -24.51 -21.03
C LYS A 418 5.62 -23.25 -21.68
N ASN A 419 6.92 -22.98 -21.51
CA ASN A 419 7.62 -21.81 -22.04
C ASN A 419 6.94 -20.48 -21.70
N LYS A 420 6.42 -20.35 -20.48
CA LYS A 420 5.82 -19.11 -19.98
C LYS A 420 6.90 -18.21 -19.39
N PRO A 421 6.88 -16.89 -19.64
CA PRO A 421 7.69 -15.93 -18.89
C PRO A 421 7.39 -16.02 -17.38
N ILE A 422 8.45 -16.08 -16.57
CA ILE A 422 8.37 -16.21 -15.11
C ILE A 422 9.13 -15.07 -14.44
N TYR A 423 8.52 -14.42 -13.47
CA TYR A 423 9.13 -13.42 -12.62
C TYR A 423 9.24 -13.97 -11.20
N LEU A 424 10.46 -14.24 -10.74
CA LEU A 424 10.74 -14.84 -9.43
C LEU A 424 11.13 -13.75 -8.42
N LEU A 425 10.31 -13.55 -7.39
CA LEU A 425 10.53 -12.55 -6.34
C LEU A 425 11.20 -13.19 -5.10
N GLY A 426 12.46 -13.58 -5.25
CA GLY A 426 13.21 -14.33 -4.22
C GLY A 426 13.44 -13.60 -2.90
N ALA A 427 13.36 -12.26 -2.89
CA ALA A 427 13.51 -11.45 -1.67
C ALA A 427 12.46 -11.75 -0.61
N PHE A 428 11.30 -12.30 -1.00
CA PHE A 428 10.25 -12.71 -0.07
C PHE A 428 10.47 -14.11 0.53
N GLY A 429 11.62 -14.75 0.28
CA GLY A 429 11.96 -16.05 0.87
C GLY A 429 11.10 -17.20 0.33
N GLY A 430 10.93 -18.23 1.17
CA GLY A 430 10.18 -19.44 0.81
C GLY A 430 10.84 -20.23 -0.32
N VAL A 431 10.05 -21.09 -0.97
CA VAL A 431 10.55 -21.93 -2.07
C VAL A 431 11.04 -21.10 -3.25
N VAL A 432 10.43 -19.94 -3.51
CA VAL A 432 10.90 -19.02 -4.56
C VAL A 432 12.30 -18.48 -4.24
N GLY A 433 12.56 -18.12 -2.98
CA GLY A 433 13.89 -17.70 -2.53
C GLY A 433 14.95 -18.79 -2.76
N GLU A 434 14.63 -20.04 -2.44
CA GLU A 434 15.51 -21.19 -2.65
C GLU A 434 15.77 -21.49 -4.13
N VAL A 435 14.75 -21.34 -4.99
CA VAL A 435 14.93 -21.42 -6.45
C VAL A 435 15.85 -20.31 -6.96
N CYS A 436 15.65 -19.06 -6.52
CA CYS A 436 16.53 -17.96 -6.90
C CYS A 436 17.99 -18.19 -6.47
N LYS A 437 18.21 -18.66 -5.23
CA LYS A 437 19.55 -19.03 -4.75
C LYS A 437 20.16 -20.14 -5.60
N THR A 438 19.38 -21.14 -5.97
CA THR A 438 19.83 -22.25 -6.83
C THR A 438 20.30 -21.76 -8.19
N ILE A 439 19.52 -20.86 -8.81
CA ILE A 439 19.86 -20.26 -10.12
C ILE A 439 21.14 -19.42 -10.01
N LEU A 440 21.23 -18.54 -9.00
CA LEU A 440 22.36 -17.63 -8.83
C LEU A 440 23.66 -18.35 -8.46
N ASN A 441 23.58 -19.36 -7.58
CA ASN A 441 24.74 -20.10 -7.09
C ASN A 441 25.09 -21.31 -7.96
N GLN A 442 24.28 -21.61 -8.99
CA GLN A 442 24.42 -22.80 -9.84
C GLN A 442 24.53 -24.12 -9.05
N SER A 443 23.89 -24.19 -7.88
CA SER A 443 23.92 -25.34 -6.99
C SER A 443 22.58 -25.48 -6.27
N VAL A 444 22.05 -26.70 -6.22
CA VAL A 444 20.75 -26.98 -5.60
C VAL A 444 20.85 -26.73 -4.11
N THR A 445 19.99 -25.85 -3.59
CA THR A 445 19.95 -25.59 -2.15
C THR A 445 19.32 -26.77 -1.40
N THR A 446 19.77 -27.01 -0.17
CA THR A 446 19.33 -28.15 0.65
C THR A 446 17.80 -28.32 0.70
N PRO A 447 16.99 -27.26 0.90
CA PRO A 447 15.52 -27.42 0.96
C PRO A 447 14.87 -27.95 -0.32
N LEU A 448 15.53 -27.83 -1.48
CA LEU A 448 15.02 -28.36 -2.74
C LEU A 448 15.42 -29.81 -3.01
N THR A 449 16.24 -30.42 -2.14
CA THR A 449 16.70 -31.80 -2.29
C THR A 449 15.67 -32.80 -1.77
N GLU A 450 15.58 -33.97 -2.41
CA GLU A 450 14.70 -35.07 -1.98
C GLU A 450 14.98 -35.49 -0.53
N GLN A 451 16.25 -35.58 -0.13
CA GLN A 451 16.64 -35.94 1.24
C GLN A 451 16.07 -34.97 2.28
N TRP A 452 16.07 -33.66 1.99
CA TRP A 452 15.47 -32.66 2.87
C TRP A 452 13.95 -32.82 2.91
N GLN A 453 13.32 -33.05 1.76
CA GLN A 453 11.86 -33.23 1.69
C GLN A 453 11.39 -34.48 2.47
N ILE A 454 12.12 -35.60 2.40
CA ILE A 454 11.86 -36.82 3.20
C ILE A 454 11.94 -36.55 4.71
N THR A 455 12.89 -35.71 5.13
CA THR A 455 13.15 -35.45 6.56
C THR A 455 12.19 -34.42 7.16
N HIS A 456 11.58 -33.57 6.34
CA HIS A 456 10.75 -32.45 6.80
C HIS A 456 9.27 -32.58 6.42
N ASN A 457 8.88 -33.62 5.67
CA ASN A 457 7.48 -33.89 5.33
C ASN A 457 7.12 -35.34 5.65
N ILE A 458 6.08 -35.48 6.49
CA ILE A 458 5.57 -36.78 6.93
C ILE A 458 5.09 -37.59 5.72
N ASP A 459 5.50 -38.86 5.66
CA ASP A 459 5.18 -39.84 4.60
C ASP A 459 5.59 -39.42 3.18
N TYR A 460 6.52 -38.47 3.02
CA TYR A 460 6.90 -37.97 1.70
C TYR A 460 7.42 -39.08 0.78
N PHE A 461 8.26 -39.99 1.30
CA PHE A 461 8.80 -41.11 0.53
C PHE A 461 7.71 -42.02 -0.02
N ASP A 462 6.83 -42.53 0.85
CA ASP A 462 5.73 -43.43 0.45
C ASP A 462 4.77 -42.74 -0.53
N PHE A 463 4.58 -41.43 -0.34
CA PHE A 463 3.78 -40.61 -1.22
C PHE A 463 4.42 -40.41 -2.61
N GLN A 464 5.74 -40.23 -2.69
CA GLN A 464 6.46 -40.18 -3.97
C GLN A 464 6.40 -41.54 -4.70
N GLU A 465 6.58 -42.66 -3.99
CA GLU A 465 6.50 -43.99 -4.58
C GLU A 465 5.14 -44.25 -5.25
N LYS A 466 4.05 -43.79 -4.64
CA LYS A 466 2.70 -43.85 -5.24
C LYS A 466 2.53 -42.91 -6.44
N SER A 467 3.28 -41.81 -6.47
CA SER A 467 3.15 -40.74 -7.47
C SER A 467 4.03 -40.94 -8.72
N LYS A 468 4.93 -41.93 -8.70
CA LYS A 468 5.67 -42.41 -9.87
C LYS A 468 4.76 -43.18 -10.82
#